data_AF-A0A5N4C578-F1
#
_entry.id   AF-A0A5N4C578-F1
#
_cell.length_a   1.000
_cell.length_b   1.000
_cell.length_c   1.000
_cell.angle_alpha   90.00
_cell.angle_beta   90.00
_cell.angle_gamma   90.00
#
_symmetry.space_group_name_H-M   'P 1'
#
loop_
_entity.id
_entity.type
_entity.pdbx_description
1 polymer ?
#
loop_
_entity_poly.entity_id
_entity_poly.type
_entity_poly.pdbx_seq_one_letter_code
_entity_poly.pdbx_strand_id
1 'polypeptide(L)'
;MLRFISRALASWRRMDSSEAEKAQHLRLLEGDTKLKTVQGVVTKFCSDYGLIDELIYFSSDVVTGNVLLKVGQKVTAVVEEDKTSHGLKVIKVR
;
A
#
# COMPACT_ATOMS: atom_id res chain seq x y z
N MET A 1 -33.32 -52.03 17.15
CA MET A 1 -33.29 -50.72 16.47
C MET A 1 -32.83 -49.66 17.47
N LEU A 2 -31.52 -49.42 17.61
CA LEU A 2 -30.96 -48.41 18.52
C LEU A 2 -30.97 -47.03 17.83
N ARG A 3 -31.69 -46.04 18.39
CA ARG A 3 -31.61 -44.63 17.98
C ARG A 3 -30.78 -43.87 19.01
N PHE A 4 -29.52 -43.62 18.70
CA PHE A 4 -28.72 -42.60 19.39
C PHE A 4 -28.13 -41.68 18.31
N ILE A 5 -28.72 -40.50 18.15
CA ILE A 5 -28.09 -39.41 17.40
C ILE A 5 -27.46 -38.49 18.44
N SER A 6 -26.14 -38.62 18.54
CA SER A 6 -25.21 -37.73 19.22
C SER A 6 -25.31 -36.30 18.69
N ARG A 7 -25.66 -35.33 19.54
CA ARG A 7 -25.43 -33.90 19.29
C ARG A 7 -24.09 -33.51 19.92
N ALA A 8 -23.09 -33.31 19.08
CA ALA A 8 -21.83 -32.67 19.48
C ALA A 8 -21.56 -31.46 18.59
N LEU A 9 -20.77 -30.52 19.12
CA LEU A 9 -20.25 -29.28 18.52
C LEU A 9 -21.13 -28.04 18.70
N ALA A 10 -21.30 -27.60 19.95
CA ALA A 10 -21.53 -26.20 20.29
C ALA A 10 -20.22 -25.51 20.74
N SER A 11 -19.09 -25.87 20.13
CA SER A 11 -17.76 -25.32 20.44
C SER A 11 -17.13 -24.71 19.20
N TRP A 12 -17.68 -23.58 18.74
CA TRP A 12 -16.92 -22.56 18.00
C TRP A 12 -17.85 -21.39 17.66
N ARG A 13 -18.00 -20.43 18.58
CA ARG A 13 -18.62 -19.14 18.27
C ARG A 13 -17.90 -17.95 18.90
N ARG A 14 -16.64 -18.10 19.32
CA ARG A 14 -15.98 -17.02 20.06
C ARG A 14 -14.46 -16.94 19.85
N MET A 15 -14.00 -17.08 18.61
CA MET A 15 -12.59 -16.84 18.27
C MET A 15 -12.37 -16.36 16.81
N ASP A 16 -13.38 -15.81 16.14
CA ASP A 16 -13.20 -15.22 14.79
C ASP A 16 -13.74 -13.78 14.69
N SER A 17 -14.45 -13.29 15.72
CA SER A 17 -15.04 -11.94 15.69
C SER A 17 -13.98 -10.83 15.80
N SER A 18 -12.89 -11.07 16.53
CA SER A 18 -11.86 -10.03 16.75
C SER A 18 -10.97 -9.78 15.53
N GLU A 19 -10.65 -10.83 14.76
CA GLU A 19 -9.78 -10.71 13.58
C GLU A 19 -10.56 -10.17 12.37
N ALA A 20 -11.86 -10.52 12.24
CA ALA A 20 -12.75 -9.93 11.24
C ALA A 20 -13.02 -8.43 11.50
N GLU A 21 -13.18 -8.02 12.76
CA GLU A 21 -13.35 -6.61 13.12
C GLU A 21 -12.06 -5.79 12.95
N LYS A 22 -10.87 -6.37 13.20
CA LYS A 22 -9.59 -5.74 12.88
C LYS A 22 -9.37 -5.62 11.37
N ALA A 23 -9.71 -6.65 10.60
CA ALA A 23 -9.61 -6.61 9.14
C ALA A 23 -10.60 -5.61 8.52
N GLN A 24 -11.80 -5.45 9.10
CA GLN A 24 -12.77 -4.45 8.69
C GLN A 24 -12.34 -3.04 9.10
N HIS A 25 -11.78 -2.83 10.29
CA HIS A 25 -11.18 -1.54 10.66
C HIS A 25 -9.97 -1.18 9.79
N LEU A 26 -9.13 -2.15 9.41
CA LEU A 26 -8.03 -1.93 8.47
C LEU A 26 -8.56 -1.49 7.09
N ARG A 27 -9.59 -2.16 6.58
CA ARG A 27 -10.26 -1.82 5.31
C ARG A 27 -10.99 -0.47 5.35
N LEU A 28 -11.50 -0.06 6.50
CA LEU A 28 -12.22 1.21 6.67
C LEU A 28 -11.24 2.40 6.74
N LEU A 29 -10.03 2.19 7.27
CA LEU A 29 -8.92 3.16 7.19
C LEU A 29 -8.32 3.27 5.77
N GLU A 30 -8.55 2.29 4.89
CA GLU A 30 -8.03 2.21 3.52
C GLU A 30 -8.82 3.07 2.51
N GLY A 31 -9.84 3.81 2.96
CA GLY A 31 -10.99 4.19 2.13
C GLY A 31 -10.99 5.53 1.38
N ASP A 32 -10.17 6.53 1.71
CA ASP A 32 -10.40 7.90 1.17
C ASP A 32 -9.24 8.51 0.38
N THR A 33 -8.16 7.77 0.14
CA THR A 33 -6.98 8.26 -0.58
C THR A 33 -6.78 7.43 -1.84
N LYS A 34 -7.21 7.98 -2.99
CA LYS A 34 -7.12 7.33 -4.30
C LYS A 34 -5.66 7.22 -4.74
N LEU A 35 -5.03 6.10 -4.41
CA LEU A 35 -3.69 5.78 -4.86
C LEU A 35 -3.70 5.36 -6.33
N LYS A 36 -2.68 5.81 -7.08
CA LYS A 36 -2.39 5.36 -8.44
C LYS A 36 -0.95 4.87 -8.51
N THR A 37 -0.70 3.99 -9.47
CA THR A 37 0.66 3.51 -9.75
C THR A 37 1.09 4.04 -11.11
N VAL A 38 2.30 4.58 -11.17
CA VAL A 38 2.92 5.11 -12.39
C VAL A 38 4.26 4.40 -12.58
N GLN A 39 4.57 4.03 -13.82
CA GLN A 39 5.90 3.54 -14.19
C GLN A 39 6.63 4.61 -14.98
N GLY A 40 7.93 4.70 -14.80
CA GLY A 40 8.77 5.60 -15.57
C GLY A 40 10.25 5.33 -15.36
N VAL A 41 11.10 6.19 -15.90
CA VAL A 41 12.55 6.09 -15.81
C VAL A 41 13.09 7.19 -14.92
N VAL A 42 13.99 6.86 -13.99
CA VAL A 42 14.68 7.86 -13.18
C VAL A 42 15.56 8.71 -14.09
N THR A 43 15.26 10.00 -14.20
CA THR A 43 16.03 10.94 -15.03
C THR A 43 16.97 11.79 -14.19
N LYS A 44 16.64 12.03 -12.92
CA LYS A 44 17.54 12.66 -11.94
C LYS A 44 17.47 11.93 -10.60
N PHE A 45 18.60 11.82 -9.94
CA PHE A 45 18.68 11.33 -8.57
C PHE A 45 19.82 12.05 -7.85
N CYS A 46 19.45 12.82 -6.84
CA CYS A 46 20.32 13.60 -5.97
C CYS A 46 20.21 13.07 -4.53
N SER A 47 20.94 13.68 -3.61
CA SER A 47 21.01 13.20 -2.22
C SER A 47 19.66 13.19 -1.50
N ASP A 48 18.79 14.14 -1.79
CA ASP A 48 17.54 14.38 -1.09
C ASP A 48 16.28 14.18 -1.96
N TYR A 49 16.39 14.19 -3.29
CA TYR A 49 15.26 14.02 -4.20
C TYR A 49 15.64 13.35 -5.53
N GLY A 50 14.63 12.98 -6.32
CA GLY A 50 14.80 12.57 -7.71
C GLY A 50 13.62 12.92 -8.61
N LEU A 51 13.80 12.66 -9.90
CA LEU A 51 12.78 12.82 -10.94
C LEU A 51 12.58 11.52 -11.71
N ILE A 52 11.33 11.21 -12.02
CA ILE A 52 10.93 10.15 -12.94
C ILE A 52 10.37 10.82 -14.20
N ASP A 53 10.88 10.43 -15.36
CA ASP A 53 10.55 10.97 -16.69
C ASP A 53 10.64 12.51 -16.78
N GLU A 54 11.45 13.14 -15.92
CA GLU A 54 11.57 14.61 -15.78
C GLU A 54 10.31 15.32 -15.25
N LEU A 55 9.24 14.58 -14.96
CA LEU A 55 7.92 15.14 -14.63
C LEU A 55 7.49 14.85 -13.19
N ILE A 56 7.88 13.71 -12.64
CA ILE A 56 7.41 13.25 -11.33
C ILE A 56 8.53 13.44 -10.31
N TYR A 57 8.33 14.40 -9.41
CA TYR A 57 9.19 14.61 -8.27
C TYR A 57 8.94 13.58 -7.18
N PHE A 58 10.02 13.01 -6.63
CA PHE A 58 9.96 12.22 -5.41
C PHE A 58 11.08 12.61 -4.47
N SER A 59 10.81 12.53 -3.17
CA SER A 59 11.83 12.71 -2.14
C SER A 59 12.55 11.38 -1.87
N SER A 60 13.81 11.45 -1.44
CA SER A 60 14.61 10.25 -1.17
C SER A 60 14.02 9.35 -0.07
N ASP A 61 13.25 9.90 0.87
CA ASP A 61 12.61 9.16 1.98
C ASP A 61 11.50 8.19 1.53
N VAL A 62 10.91 8.41 0.35
CA VAL A 62 9.86 7.53 -0.19
C VAL A 62 10.43 6.34 -0.99
N VAL A 63 11.75 6.27 -1.17
CA VAL A 63 12.41 5.14 -1.83
C VAL A 63 12.44 3.95 -0.87
N THR A 64 11.90 2.82 -1.32
CA THR A 64 11.79 1.63 -0.46
C THR A 64 12.74 0.51 -0.87
N GLY A 65 13.20 -0.28 0.11
CA GLY A 65 13.94 -1.52 -0.15
C GLY A 65 15.47 -1.44 -0.07
N ASN A 66 16.04 -0.41 0.57
CA ASN A 66 17.50 -0.20 0.65
C ASN A 66 18.21 -0.22 -0.72
N VAL A 67 17.47 0.05 -1.80
CA VAL A 67 18.00 0.08 -3.16
C VAL A 67 18.48 1.49 -3.46
N LEU A 68 19.73 1.60 -3.91
CA LEU A 68 20.24 2.84 -4.46
C LEU A 68 19.74 2.98 -5.90
N LEU A 69 18.84 3.94 -6.13
CA LEU A 69 18.34 4.24 -7.46
C LEU A 69 19.45 4.80 -8.35
N LYS A 70 19.41 4.48 -9.64
CA LYS A 70 20.32 4.99 -10.66
C LYS A 70 19.56 5.72 -11.74
N VAL A 71 20.18 6.76 -12.32
CA VAL A 71 19.65 7.39 -13.54
C VAL A 71 19.58 6.35 -14.67
N GLY A 72 18.46 6.34 -15.40
CA GLY A 72 18.13 5.35 -16.41
C GLY A 72 17.41 4.10 -15.86
N GLN A 73 17.25 3.97 -14.54
CA GLN A 73 16.51 2.85 -13.95
C GLN A 73 15.01 3.01 -14.16
N LYS A 74 14.35 1.94 -14.62
CA LYS A 74 12.89 1.87 -14.63
C LYS A 74 12.37 1.61 -13.23
N VAL A 75 11.44 2.43 -12.77
CA VAL A 75 10.87 2.39 -11.43
C VAL A 75 9.34 2.40 -11.48
N THR A 76 8.74 1.96 -10.38
CA THR A 76 7.30 2.04 -10.14
C THR A 76 7.05 2.97 -8.96
N ALA A 77 6.39 4.09 -9.21
CA ALA A 77 5.98 5.05 -8.20
C ALA A 77 4.50 4.87 -7.84
N VAL A 78 4.20 4.91 -6.55
CA VAL A 78 2.82 5.04 -6.06
C VAL A 78 2.59 6.51 -5.73
N VAL A 79 1.56 7.08 -6.34
CA VAL A 79 1.18 8.48 -6.19
C VAL A 79 -0.20 8.59 -5.57
N GLU A 80 -0.38 9.65 -4.81
CA GLU A 80 -1.63 10.04 -4.19
C GLU A 80 -1.98 11.46 -4.63
N GLU A 81 -3.27 11.75 -4.76
CA GLU A 81 -3.72 13.13 -4.94
C GLU A 81 -3.54 13.92 -3.64
N ASP A 82 -2.74 14.97 -3.69
CA ASP A 82 -2.55 15.87 -2.57
C ASP A 82 -3.76 16.81 -2.47
N LYS A 83 -4.55 16.63 -1.41
CA LYS A 83 -5.76 17.41 -1.12
C LYS A 83 -5.48 18.91 -0.96
N THR A 84 -4.25 19.30 -0.62
CA THR A 84 -3.87 20.69 -0.37
C THR A 84 -3.35 21.38 -1.63
N SER A 85 -2.52 20.70 -2.42
CA SER A 85 -1.90 21.29 -3.61
C SER A 85 -2.64 20.98 -4.92
N HIS A 86 -3.64 20.10 -4.88
CA HIS A 86 -4.27 19.49 -6.06
C HIS A 86 -3.26 18.78 -7.00
N GLY A 87 -2.04 18.57 -6.53
CA GLY A 87 -0.97 17.88 -7.25
C GLY A 87 -0.94 16.38 -6.96
N LEU A 88 0.04 15.69 -7.54
CA LEU A 88 0.33 14.30 -7.22
C LEU A 88 1.53 14.24 -6.27
N LYS A 89 1.33 13.61 -5.10
CA LYS A 89 2.40 13.33 -4.14
C LYS A 89 2.86 11.89 -4.32
N VAL A 90 4.15 11.68 -4.51
CA VAL A 90 4.73 10.33 -4.49
C VAL A 90 4.83 9.87 -3.04
N ILE A 91 4.27 8.70 -2.75
CA ILE A 91 4.30 8.08 -1.41
C ILE A 91 5.26 6.88 -1.35
N LYS A 92 5.62 6.33 -2.51
CA LYS A 92 6.49 5.16 -2.60
C LYS A 92 7.17 5.05 -3.95
N VAL A 93 8.45 4.70 -3.97
CA VAL A 93 9.20 4.32 -5.17
C VAL A 93 9.87 2.96 -4.98
N ARG A 94 9.80 2.13 -6.02
CA ARG A 94 10.39 0.78 -6.10
C ARG A 94 11.10 0.58 -7.44
#